data_AF-A0A0C2YP93-F1
#
_entry.id   AF-A0A0C2YP93-F1
#
_cell.length_a   1.000
_cell.length_b   1.000
_cell.length_c   1.000
_cell.angle_alpha   90.00
_cell.angle_beta   90.00
_cell.angle_gamma   90.00
#
_symmetry.space_group_name_H-M   'P 1'
#
loop_
_entity.id
_entity.type
_entity.pdbx_description
1 polymer ?
#
loop_
_entity_poly.entity_id
_entity_poly.type
_entity_poly.pdbx_seq_one_letter_code
_entity_poly.pdbx_strand_id
1 'polypeptide(L)'
;MMHRFGVMFRMVACLAQPREVYLLPQFISERPHRSILTSMSDLQVPLKLLPLQPHEFHSLPPGFEYHHEISEVSNTTAFETAVDERDFETCVLCGREAEEGLHPCVSRAHVIGETEGLLWERLKRTGFVPSSAKSVVHEPRNGISLCDNHRSDFDGYRFFIRWVPSLRAFVFVNFARKSYLDRFHGKKVVLDPDHRRCPFPAPFLIHEMRTRGFHPWCADRPIPHPQSATYARDDNDGVSGMADFGGGRDTGVGFGGNDGVATSPTSEPPSPTAPNQEYLVLGNPFQDQELLESMRRQWQQLPNWRAATVEGLTWEGTAGENARKYVDLVGVQPADVS
;
A
#
# COMPACT_ATOMS: atom_id res chain seq x y z
N MET A 1 -24.92 8.37 50.27
CA MET A 1 -25.53 8.88 49.03
C MET A 1 -24.82 8.26 47.85
N MET A 2 -25.41 7.20 47.31
CA MET A 2 -25.01 6.54 46.08
C MET A 2 -25.85 7.12 44.94
N HIS A 3 -25.24 7.44 43.79
CA HIS A 3 -25.95 7.32 42.53
C HIS A 3 -24.98 6.87 41.43
N ARG A 4 -25.16 5.60 41.06
CA ARG A 4 -24.74 5.00 39.79
C ARG A 4 -25.59 5.60 38.67
N PHE A 5 -24.98 5.88 37.52
CA PHE A 5 -25.68 5.88 36.24
C PHE A 5 -24.93 4.94 35.29
N GLY A 6 -25.68 3.98 34.75
CA GLY A 6 -25.25 3.12 33.67
C GLY A 6 -26.30 3.11 32.56
N VAL A 7 -25.91 2.43 31.48
CA VAL A 7 -26.72 1.91 30.36
C VAL A 7 -27.20 3.01 29.37
N MET A 8 -26.97 2.95 28.05
CA MET A 8 -27.19 1.85 27.11
C MET A 8 -26.24 1.87 25.90
N PHE A 9 -25.57 0.75 25.66
CA PHE A 9 -25.13 0.31 24.34
C PHE A 9 -26.33 -0.31 23.61
N ARG A 10 -26.70 0.20 22.43
CA ARG A 10 -27.57 -0.51 21.49
C ARG A 10 -26.69 -1.34 20.55
N MET A 11 -26.55 -2.62 20.87
CA MET A 11 -26.20 -3.66 19.90
C MET A 11 -27.40 -3.85 18.96
N VAL A 12 -27.21 -3.66 17.66
CA VAL A 12 -28.13 -4.17 16.64
C VAL A 12 -27.53 -5.48 16.12
N ALA A 13 -28.07 -6.59 16.62
CA ALA A 13 -27.84 -7.92 16.09
C ALA A 13 -28.79 -8.13 14.90
N CYS A 14 -28.25 -8.30 13.69
CA CYS A 14 -29.03 -8.81 12.56
C CYS A 14 -29.07 -10.34 12.65
N LEU A 15 -30.24 -10.85 13.03
CA LEU A 15 -30.60 -12.26 13.01
C LEU A 15 -30.85 -12.69 11.56
N ALA A 16 -30.10 -13.70 11.11
CA ALA A 16 -30.43 -14.46 9.91
C ALA A 16 -31.38 -15.61 10.30
N GLN A 17 -32.47 -15.77 9.55
CA GLN A 17 -33.27 -17.00 9.56
C GLN A 17 -33.30 -17.62 8.16
N PRO A 18 -33.22 -18.97 8.05
CA PRO A 18 -33.17 -19.69 6.78
C PRO A 18 -34.50 -20.37 6.43
N ARG A 19 -34.74 -20.56 5.12
CA ARG A 19 -35.61 -21.54 4.43
C ARG A 19 -35.58 -21.13 2.95
N GLU A 20 -35.42 -21.99 1.95
CA GLU A 20 -36.01 -23.29 1.73
C GLU A 20 -35.21 -24.12 0.71
N VAL A 21 -35.34 -25.43 0.83
CA VAL A 21 -34.77 -26.50 0.01
C VAL A 21 -35.63 -26.69 -1.24
N TYR A 22 -35.04 -26.76 -2.43
CA TYR A 22 -35.65 -27.43 -3.59
C TYR A 22 -34.69 -28.43 -4.22
N LEU A 23 -35.25 -29.62 -4.43
CA LEU A 23 -34.63 -30.85 -4.89
C LEU A 23 -34.29 -30.82 -6.39
N LEU A 24 -33.27 -31.62 -6.72
CA LEU A 24 -32.81 -32.06 -8.04
C LEU A 24 -33.92 -32.54 -8.99
N PRO A 25 -33.57 -32.68 -10.28
CA PRO A 25 -33.64 -34.01 -10.87
C PRO A 25 -32.31 -34.48 -11.49
N GLN A 26 -32.07 -35.77 -11.27
CA GLN A 26 -31.00 -36.59 -11.81
C GLN A 26 -31.13 -36.76 -13.33
N PHE A 27 -30.00 -36.87 -14.04
CA PHE A 27 -29.92 -37.66 -15.26
C PHE A 27 -28.73 -38.61 -15.20
N ILE A 28 -29.07 -39.88 -15.43
CA ILE A 28 -28.22 -41.07 -15.50
C ILE A 28 -27.70 -41.19 -16.94
N SER A 29 -26.43 -41.56 -17.12
CA SER A 29 -26.03 -42.35 -18.29
C SER A 29 -24.81 -43.21 -17.94
N GLU A 30 -24.95 -44.51 -18.15
CA GLU A 30 -24.01 -45.58 -17.87
C GLU A 30 -22.97 -45.74 -19.01
N ARG A 31 -21.70 -45.99 -18.63
CA ARG A 31 -20.67 -47.00 -19.07
C ARG A 31 -20.65 -47.53 -20.54
N PRO A 32 -19.52 -48.07 -21.09
CA PRO A 32 -18.50 -48.86 -20.39
C PRO A 32 -17.01 -48.81 -20.87
N HIS A 33 -16.19 -49.53 -20.10
CA HIS A 33 -14.79 -49.96 -20.26
C HIS A 33 -14.26 -50.22 -21.69
N ARG A 34 -12.98 -49.88 -21.91
CA ARG A 34 -12.02 -50.74 -22.62
C ARG A 34 -10.58 -50.48 -22.16
N SER A 35 -10.01 -51.50 -21.52
CA SER A 35 -8.59 -51.70 -21.27
C SER A 35 -7.95 -52.32 -22.51
N ILE A 36 -6.81 -51.79 -22.97
CA ILE A 36 -5.93 -52.46 -23.92
C ILE A 36 -4.48 -52.27 -23.46
N LEU A 37 -3.83 -53.41 -23.19
CA LEU A 37 -2.40 -53.61 -23.01
C LEU A 37 -1.74 -53.77 -24.39
N THR A 38 -0.63 -53.09 -24.61
CA THR A 38 0.42 -53.38 -25.62
C THR A 38 1.65 -52.61 -25.15
N SER A 39 2.63 -53.22 -24.47
CA SER A 39 3.76 -53.98 -25.04
C SER A 39 4.40 -53.28 -26.23
N MET A 40 5.54 -52.63 -26.00
CA MET A 40 6.69 -52.63 -26.91
C MET A 40 7.96 -52.44 -26.09
N SER A 41 8.80 -53.47 -26.16
CA SER A 41 10.18 -53.49 -25.71
C SER A 41 11.07 -52.66 -26.64
N ASP A 42 12.27 -52.36 -26.12
CA ASP A 42 13.51 -52.07 -26.85
C ASP A 42 13.74 -50.64 -27.37
N LEU A 43 14.52 -49.90 -26.60
CA LEU A 43 15.72 -49.20 -27.08
C LEU A 43 16.62 -48.87 -25.86
N GLN A 44 17.52 -49.81 -25.56
CA GLN A 44 18.64 -49.61 -24.64
C GLN A 44 19.77 -48.87 -25.35
N VAL A 45 20.22 -47.76 -24.76
CA VAL A 45 21.56 -47.19 -25.00
C VAL A 45 22.23 -47.04 -23.62
N PRO A 46 23.45 -47.56 -23.41
CA PRO A 46 24.02 -47.68 -22.07
C PRO A 46 24.72 -46.38 -21.63
N LEU A 47 24.15 -45.70 -20.64
CA LEU A 47 24.91 -44.76 -19.82
C LEU A 47 25.70 -45.57 -18.78
N LYS A 48 27.03 -45.58 -18.92
CA LYS A 48 27.94 -46.07 -17.88
C LYS A 48 27.82 -45.15 -16.65
N LEU A 49 26.99 -45.54 -15.68
CA LEU A 49 27.07 -45.00 -14.32
C LEU A 49 28.32 -45.54 -13.63
N LEU A 50 29.16 -44.63 -13.15
CA LEU A 50 30.13 -44.91 -12.10
C LEU A 50 29.37 -45.17 -10.79
N PRO A 51 29.73 -46.18 -9.98
CA PRO A 51 29.08 -46.42 -8.70
C PRO A 51 29.60 -45.41 -7.68
N LEU A 52 28.85 -44.34 -7.44
CA LEU A 52 28.99 -43.56 -6.21
C LEU A 52 28.20 -44.28 -5.12
N GLN A 53 28.94 -44.83 -4.15
CA GLN A 53 28.38 -45.40 -2.93
C GLN A 53 27.57 -44.33 -2.19
N PRO A 54 26.33 -44.60 -1.77
CA PRO A 54 25.57 -43.68 -0.94
C PRO A 54 26.09 -43.79 0.50
N HIS A 55 27.17 -43.07 0.81
CA HIS A 55 27.44 -42.74 2.21
C HIS A 55 26.54 -41.58 2.62
N GLU A 56 25.46 -41.96 3.30
CA GLU A 56 24.97 -41.32 4.54
C GLU A 56 25.15 -39.80 4.63
N PHE A 57 24.29 -39.06 3.95
CA PHE A 57 23.89 -37.72 4.39
C PHE A 57 22.46 -37.78 4.92
N HIS A 58 22.23 -38.62 5.91
CA HIS A 58 21.03 -38.57 6.72
C HIS A 58 21.34 -37.77 7.98
N SER A 59 20.71 -36.60 8.07
CA SER A 59 20.68 -35.64 9.20
C SER A 59 21.97 -34.89 9.56
N LEU A 60 21.83 -33.58 9.75
CA LEU A 60 22.80 -32.73 10.45
C LEU A 60 23.01 -33.29 11.87
N PRO A 61 24.22 -33.17 12.46
CA PRO A 61 24.46 -33.58 13.84
C PRO A 61 23.45 -32.92 14.80
N PRO A 62 22.93 -33.65 15.80
CA PRO A 62 22.07 -33.05 16.83
C PRO A 62 22.74 -31.82 17.45
N GLY A 63 22.08 -30.66 17.39
CA GLY A 63 22.64 -29.36 17.81
C GLY A 63 23.11 -28.43 16.68
N PHE A 64 23.13 -28.89 15.43
CA PHE A 64 23.32 -28.05 14.22
C PHE A 64 22.01 -27.75 13.48
N GLU A 65 20.87 -28.07 14.09
CA GLU A 65 19.54 -27.64 13.62
C GLU A 65 19.48 -26.11 13.73
N TYR A 66 19.31 -25.44 12.60
CA TYR A 66 19.23 -23.98 12.53
C TYR A 66 17.88 -23.49 13.08
N HIS A 67 17.72 -23.50 14.40
CA HIS A 67 16.57 -22.97 15.12
C HIS A 67 16.78 -21.50 15.47
N HIS A 68 16.60 -20.62 14.48
CA HIS A 68 16.24 -19.25 14.78
C HIS A 68 14.76 -19.09 14.54
N GLU A 69 13.99 -19.18 15.62
CA GLU A 69 12.75 -18.41 15.71
C GLU A 69 13.18 -16.95 15.52
N ILE A 70 13.01 -16.42 14.30
CA ILE A 70 13.24 -15.00 14.05
C ILE A 70 12.23 -14.27 14.92
N SER A 71 12.72 -13.69 16.02
CA SER A 71 11.90 -13.01 17.02
C SER A 71 10.96 -12.01 16.35
N GLU A 72 9.67 -12.06 16.69
CA GLU A 72 8.65 -11.10 16.24
C GLU A 72 9.11 -9.65 16.47
N VAL A 73 9.85 -9.40 17.55
CA VAL A 73 10.44 -8.10 17.90
C VAL A 73 11.43 -7.63 16.84
N SER A 74 12.30 -8.51 16.34
CA SER A 74 13.30 -8.17 15.31
C SER A 74 12.65 -7.79 13.98
N ASN A 75 11.46 -8.33 13.70
CA ASN A 75 10.76 -8.09 12.44
C ASN A 75 9.89 -6.80 12.48
N THR A 76 9.35 -6.44 13.65
CA THR A 76 8.64 -5.16 13.83
C THR A 76 9.60 -3.98 13.69
N THR A 77 10.78 -4.04 14.32
CA THR A 77 11.81 -2.99 14.15
C THR A 77 12.23 -2.87 12.68
N ALA A 78 12.39 -4.00 11.96
CA ALA A 78 12.72 -3.96 10.55
C ALA A 78 11.62 -3.33 9.67
N PHE A 79 10.34 -3.48 10.04
CA PHE A 79 9.24 -2.80 9.37
C PHE A 79 9.31 -1.28 9.59
N GLU A 80 9.43 -0.85 10.86
CA GLU A 80 9.48 0.57 11.22
C GLU A 80 10.66 1.25 10.55
N THR A 81 11.88 0.73 10.74
CA THR A 81 13.10 1.26 10.10
C THR A 81 12.95 1.36 8.59
N ALA A 82 12.32 0.36 7.96
CA ALA A 82 12.15 0.38 6.51
C ALA A 82 11.14 1.41 5.99
N VAL A 83 10.12 1.72 6.78
CA VAL A 83 9.18 2.83 6.51
C VAL A 83 9.86 4.16 6.77
N ASP A 84 10.72 4.25 7.78
CA ASP A 84 11.43 5.46 8.18
C ASP A 84 12.46 5.90 7.17
N GLU A 85 13.27 4.96 6.69
CA GLU A 85 14.22 5.22 5.61
C GLU A 85 13.52 5.76 4.35
N ARG A 86 12.29 5.29 4.08
CA ARG A 86 11.52 5.68 2.89
C ARG A 86 10.80 7.02 3.06
N ASP A 87 10.17 7.22 4.20
CA ASP A 87 9.31 8.39 4.48
C ASP A 87 10.05 9.48 5.27
N PHE A 88 11.31 9.21 5.61
CA PHE A 88 12.26 10.08 6.29
C PHE A 88 11.73 10.60 7.62
N GLU A 89 11.07 9.70 8.35
CA GLU A 89 10.46 10.00 9.65
C GLU A 89 9.47 11.18 9.62
N THR A 90 8.93 11.48 8.43
CA THR A 90 7.97 12.56 8.23
C THR A 90 6.58 12.03 7.88
N CYS A 91 5.55 12.80 8.21
CA CYS A 91 4.21 12.52 7.72
C CYS A 91 4.15 12.74 6.20
N VAL A 92 3.88 11.68 5.43
CA VAL A 92 3.81 11.72 3.96
C VAL A 92 2.72 12.65 3.40
N LEU A 93 1.83 13.16 4.26
CA LEU A 93 0.76 14.09 3.90
C LEU A 93 1.09 15.55 4.19
N CYS A 94 1.76 15.88 5.28
CA CYS A 94 2.00 17.29 5.63
C CYS A 94 3.45 17.66 5.93
N GLY A 95 4.38 16.71 5.84
CA GLY A 95 5.79 16.96 6.10
C GLY A 95 6.13 17.24 7.56
N ARG A 96 5.19 17.04 8.50
CA ARG A 96 5.51 17.13 9.93
C ARG A 96 6.54 16.04 10.24
N GLU A 97 7.66 16.46 10.81
CA GLU A 97 8.75 15.59 11.26
C GLU A 97 8.42 14.95 12.62
N ALA A 98 9.08 13.84 12.94
CA ALA A 98 9.08 13.33 14.29
C ALA A 98 9.85 14.31 15.21
N GLU A 99 9.16 14.94 16.17
CA GLU A 99 9.85 15.76 17.18
C GLU A 99 10.71 14.85 18.08
N GLU A 100 11.93 15.28 18.40
CA GLU A 100 12.76 14.64 19.43
C GLU A 100 12.08 14.80 20.80
N GLY A 101 11.36 13.77 21.26
CA GLY A 101 10.62 13.82 22.51
C GLY A 101 9.94 12.49 22.88
N LEU A 102 9.28 12.46 24.04
CA LEU A 102 8.70 11.24 24.63
C LEU A 102 7.55 10.62 23.80
N HIS A 103 7.03 11.36 22.82
CA HIS A 103 5.99 10.90 21.90
C HIS A 103 6.32 11.36 20.48
N PRO A 104 6.81 10.47 19.60
CA PRO A 104 7.03 10.84 18.21
C PRO A 104 5.70 11.26 17.61
N CYS A 105 5.64 12.48 17.09
CA CYS A 105 4.43 13.04 16.49
C CYS A 105 4.03 12.35 15.17
N VAL A 106 4.84 11.39 14.72
CA VAL A 106 4.71 10.61 13.49
C VAL A 106 4.81 9.13 13.84
N SER A 107 3.76 8.37 13.51
CA SER A 107 3.68 6.93 13.72
C SER A 107 3.56 6.18 12.38
N ARG A 108 3.92 4.90 12.40
CA ARG A 108 3.93 4.04 11.21
C ARG A 108 2.58 3.36 11.14
N ALA A 109 1.87 3.63 10.07
CA ALA A 109 0.49 3.24 9.87
C ALA A 109 0.42 2.07 8.89
N HIS A 110 -0.08 0.91 9.32
CA HIS A 110 -0.44 -0.14 8.38
C HIS A 110 -1.72 0.24 7.61
N VAL A 111 -1.69 0.04 6.29
CA VAL A 111 -2.83 0.28 5.39
C VAL A 111 -3.86 -0.83 5.53
N ILE A 112 -3.41 -2.10 5.49
CA ILE A 112 -4.17 -3.26 5.98
C ILE A 112 -3.76 -3.50 7.42
N GLY A 113 -4.71 -3.53 8.35
CA GLY A 113 -4.41 -3.60 9.78
C GLY A 113 -3.62 -4.85 10.17
N GLU A 114 -2.81 -4.73 11.22
CA GLU A 114 -1.93 -5.80 11.72
C GLU A 114 -2.66 -7.10 12.05
N THR A 115 -3.93 -7.00 12.46
CA THR A 115 -4.79 -8.14 12.81
C THR A 115 -5.47 -8.78 11.60
N GLU A 116 -5.27 -8.23 10.40
CA GLU A 116 -6.00 -8.61 9.19
C GLU A 116 -5.23 -9.59 8.29
N GLY A 117 -4.49 -10.51 8.90
CA GLY A 117 -3.65 -11.49 8.19
C GLY A 117 -4.43 -12.32 7.15
N LEU A 118 -5.68 -12.69 7.41
CA LEU A 118 -6.52 -13.42 6.46
C LEU A 118 -6.82 -12.62 5.18
N LEU A 119 -7.03 -11.31 5.32
CA LEU A 119 -7.25 -10.42 4.19
C LEU A 119 -5.96 -10.25 3.38
N TRP A 120 -4.84 -10.06 4.08
CA TRP A 120 -3.52 -10.00 3.46
C TRP A 120 -3.21 -11.27 2.63
N GLU A 121 -3.45 -12.45 3.20
CA GLU A 121 -3.26 -13.73 2.49
C GLU A 121 -4.22 -13.88 1.30
N ARG A 122 -5.44 -13.34 1.39
CA ARG A 122 -6.34 -13.28 0.23
C ARG A 122 -5.77 -12.37 -0.87
N LEU A 123 -5.23 -11.20 -0.54
CA LEU A 123 -4.59 -10.30 -1.52
C LEU A 123 -3.41 -10.97 -2.21
N LYS A 124 -2.59 -11.71 -1.46
CA LYS A 124 -1.49 -12.53 -1.99
C LYS A 124 -1.99 -13.61 -2.95
N ARG A 125 -2.97 -14.42 -2.53
CA ARG A 125 -3.54 -15.51 -3.35
C ARG A 125 -4.18 -15.04 -4.66
N THR A 126 -4.78 -13.85 -4.63
CA THR A 126 -5.47 -13.25 -5.78
C THR A 126 -4.53 -12.43 -6.68
N GLY A 127 -3.25 -12.32 -6.33
CA GLY A 127 -2.23 -11.63 -7.10
C GLY A 127 -2.34 -10.10 -7.06
N PHE A 128 -3.01 -9.54 -6.04
CA PHE A 128 -3.03 -8.10 -5.76
C PHE A 128 -1.82 -7.63 -4.96
N VAL A 129 -1.17 -8.56 -4.25
CA VAL A 129 0.11 -8.40 -3.55
C VAL A 129 0.99 -9.59 -3.95
N PRO A 130 2.33 -9.45 -4.03
CA PRO A 130 3.21 -10.59 -4.33
C PRO A 130 3.00 -11.74 -3.35
N SER A 131 2.97 -12.98 -3.83
CA SER A 131 2.84 -14.16 -2.97
C SER A 131 4.02 -14.31 -1.99
N SER A 132 5.17 -13.78 -2.34
CA SER A 132 6.39 -13.73 -1.53
C SER A 132 6.43 -12.55 -0.55
N ALA A 133 5.47 -11.62 -0.61
CA ALA A 133 5.44 -10.50 0.32
C ALA A 133 5.41 -11.02 1.77
N LYS A 134 6.06 -10.27 2.67
CA LYS A 134 6.13 -10.62 4.09
C LYS A 134 4.74 -10.65 4.72
N SER A 135 4.65 -11.04 5.99
CA SER A 135 3.38 -10.98 6.73
C SER A 135 2.84 -9.54 6.78
N VAL A 136 1.54 -9.40 7.07
CA VAL A 136 0.86 -8.09 7.12
C VAL A 136 1.54 -7.08 8.05
N VAL A 137 2.14 -7.56 9.15
CA VAL A 137 2.83 -6.74 10.16
C VAL A 137 4.24 -6.34 9.71
N HIS A 138 4.90 -7.19 8.93
CA HIS A 138 6.33 -7.05 8.63
C HIS A 138 6.63 -6.57 7.20
N GLU A 139 5.61 -6.39 6.37
CA GLU A 139 5.77 -5.87 5.01
C GLU A 139 5.82 -4.32 5.02
N PRO A 140 6.98 -3.68 4.80
CA PRO A 140 7.08 -2.21 4.78
C PRO A 140 6.22 -1.57 3.69
N ARG A 141 5.92 -2.32 2.62
CA ARG A 141 5.02 -1.87 1.54
C ARG A 141 3.54 -1.89 1.94
N ASN A 142 3.21 -2.36 3.14
CA ASN A 142 1.91 -2.19 3.79
C ASN A 142 1.89 -0.99 4.78
N GLY A 143 3.00 -0.26 4.95
CA GLY A 143 3.13 0.83 5.91
C GLY A 143 3.28 2.21 5.26
N ILE A 144 2.85 3.27 5.95
CA ILE A 144 3.14 4.69 5.66
C ILE A 144 3.36 5.48 6.96
N SER A 145 4.18 6.53 6.92
CA SER A 145 4.37 7.44 8.06
C SER A 145 3.31 8.54 8.09
N LEU A 146 2.58 8.66 9.19
CA LEU A 146 1.52 9.66 9.39
C LEU A 146 1.68 10.34 10.75
N CYS A 147 1.39 11.65 10.81
CA CYS A 147 1.25 12.30 12.11
C CYS A 147 -0.05 11.92 12.81
N ASP A 148 -0.14 12.09 14.13
CA ASP A 148 -1.29 11.66 14.94
C ASP A 148 -2.65 12.10 14.37
N ASN A 149 -2.75 13.35 13.92
CA ASN A 149 -3.97 13.87 13.31
C ASN A 149 -4.34 13.09 12.03
N HIS A 150 -3.38 12.93 11.12
CA HIS A 150 -3.62 12.22 9.87
C HIS A 150 -3.81 10.72 10.06
N ARG A 151 -3.14 10.11 11.05
CA ARG A 151 -3.35 8.70 11.41
C ARG A 151 -4.77 8.49 11.93
N SER A 152 -5.22 9.34 12.86
CA SER A 152 -6.59 9.32 13.37
C SER A 152 -7.62 9.49 12.26
N ASP A 153 -7.40 10.41 11.33
CA ASP A 153 -8.28 10.60 10.16
C ASP A 153 -8.23 9.42 9.16
N PHE A 154 -7.06 8.80 8.98
CA PHE A 154 -6.87 7.64 8.11
C PHE A 154 -7.58 6.41 8.65
N ASP A 155 -7.41 6.12 9.95
CA ASP A 155 -8.05 4.99 10.64
C ASP A 155 -9.55 5.23 10.83
N GLY A 156 -9.95 6.49 11.00
CA GLY A 156 -11.34 6.94 11.05
C GLY A 156 -12.01 7.06 9.67
N TYR A 157 -11.35 6.59 8.60
CA TYR A 157 -11.88 6.53 7.25
C TYR A 157 -12.36 7.89 6.70
N ARG A 158 -11.70 9.00 7.07
CA ARG A 158 -12.10 10.36 6.64
C ARG A 158 -11.64 10.70 5.23
N PHE A 159 -10.55 10.07 4.79
CA PHE A 159 -10.00 10.21 3.45
C PHE A 159 -9.50 8.84 2.98
N PHE A 160 -9.08 8.77 1.73
CA PHE A 160 -8.29 7.64 1.23
C PHE A 160 -7.18 8.16 0.33
N ILE A 161 -6.20 7.30 0.07
CA ILE A 161 -5.11 7.54 -0.87
C ILE A 161 -5.35 6.62 -2.07
N ARG A 162 -5.20 7.12 -3.30
CA ARG A 162 -5.44 6.34 -4.52
C ARG A 162 -4.25 6.43 -5.45
N TRP A 163 -3.74 5.28 -5.88
CA TRP A 163 -2.78 5.20 -6.98
C TRP A 163 -3.46 5.59 -8.29
N VAL A 164 -2.86 6.54 -9.01
CA VAL A 164 -3.32 7.02 -10.32
C VAL A 164 -2.26 6.67 -11.37
N PRO A 165 -2.47 5.61 -12.19
CA PRO A 165 -1.47 5.14 -13.14
C PRO A 165 -0.98 6.20 -14.13
N SER A 166 -1.88 7.04 -14.66
CA SER A 166 -1.53 8.10 -15.63
C SER A 166 -0.59 9.16 -15.04
N LEU A 167 -0.59 9.34 -13.72
CA LEU A 167 0.29 10.27 -13.03
C LEU A 167 1.52 9.59 -12.42
N ARG A 168 1.55 8.25 -12.41
CA ARG A 168 2.49 7.44 -11.61
C ARG A 168 2.61 7.94 -10.17
N ALA A 169 1.49 8.29 -9.54
CA ALA A 169 1.49 8.92 -8.22
C ALA A 169 0.33 8.44 -7.35
N PHE A 170 0.54 8.55 -6.03
CA PHE A 170 -0.52 8.44 -5.04
C PHE A 170 -1.19 9.80 -4.85
N VAL A 171 -2.52 9.83 -4.86
CA VAL A 171 -3.31 11.06 -4.72
C VAL A 171 -4.16 10.98 -3.47
N PHE A 172 -4.16 12.05 -2.67
CA PHE A 172 -4.99 12.17 -1.49
C PHE A 172 -6.42 12.57 -1.88
N VAL A 173 -7.43 11.87 -1.35
CA VAL A 173 -8.84 12.15 -1.62
C VAL A 173 -9.61 12.39 -0.32
N ASN A 174 -9.91 13.66 -0.02
CA ASN A 174 -10.84 14.07 1.03
C ASN A 174 -12.27 13.59 0.73
N PHE A 175 -12.60 12.34 1.08
CA PHE A 175 -13.90 11.75 0.78
C PHE A 175 -14.99 12.21 1.77
N ALA A 176 -14.66 12.33 3.06
CA ALA A 176 -15.59 12.78 4.10
C ALA A 176 -15.90 14.29 4.07
N ARG A 177 -15.30 15.04 3.13
CA ARG A 177 -15.52 16.49 2.91
C ARG A 177 -15.26 17.32 4.17
N LYS A 178 -14.18 17.01 4.89
CA LYS A 178 -13.75 17.81 6.04
C LYS A 178 -12.99 19.03 5.56
N SER A 179 -13.39 20.22 6.02
CA SER A 179 -12.81 21.49 5.57
C SER A 179 -11.30 21.59 5.79
N TYR A 180 -10.80 21.07 6.92
CA TYR A 180 -9.36 21.08 7.22
C TYR A 180 -8.53 20.12 6.35
N LEU A 181 -9.18 19.17 5.66
CA LEU A 181 -8.54 18.25 4.71
C LEU A 181 -8.62 18.75 3.25
N ASP A 182 -9.40 19.79 2.95
CA ASP A 182 -9.58 20.28 1.59
C ASP A 182 -8.28 20.76 0.95
N ARG A 183 -7.35 21.30 1.75
CA ARG A 183 -6.01 21.71 1.28
C ARG A 183 -5.16 20.56 0.74
N PHE A 184 -5.51 19.30 1.02
CA PHE A 184 -4.82 18.11 0.54
C PHE A 184 -5.59 17.39 -0.59
N HIS A 185 -6.89 17.67 -0.76
CA HIS A 185 -7.72 17.00 -1.75
C HIS A 185 -7.18 17.18 -3.17
N GLY A 186 -6.92 16.06 -3.85
CA GLY A 186 -6.38 16.04 -5.20
C GLY A 186 -4.88 16.29 -5.30
N LYS A 187 -4.15 16.41 -4.18
CA LYS A 187 -2.69 16.58 -4.20
C LYS A 187 -1.97 15.23 -4.21
N LYS A 188 -0.76 15.23 -4.78
CA LYS A 188 0.12 14.06 -4.77
C LYS A 188 0.66 13.84 -3.36
N VAL A 189 0.50 12.65 -2.82
CA VAL A 189 1.13 12.23 -1.57
C VAL A 189 2.63 12.13 -1.81
N VAL A 190 3.44 12.53 -0.83
CA VAL A 190 4.91 12.48 -0.92
C VAL A 190 5.39 11.04 -0.70
N LEU A 191 5.19 10.21 -1.71
CA LEU A 191 5.68 8.84 -1.81
C LEU A 191 6.33 8.68 -3.18
N ASP A 192 7.60 8.28 -3.19
CA ASP A 192 8.33 8.01 -4.42
C ASP A 192 7.82 6.69 -5.07
N PRO A 193 7.21 6.73 -6.26
CA PRO A 193 6.70 5.54 -6.95
C PRO A 193 7.79 4.56 -7.36
N ASP A 194 9.02 5.03 -7.53
CA ASP A 194 10.15 4.22 -7.99
C ASP A 194 10.96 3.64 -6.81
N HIS A 195 10.67 4.07 -5.58
CA HIS A 195 11.30 3.51 -4.38
C HIS A 195 10.97 2.01 -4.21
N ARG A 196 12.00 1.18 -3.97
CA ARG A 196 11.87 -0.29 -3.86
C ARG A 196 10.90 -0.75 -2.75
N ARG A 197 10.67 0.08 -1.74
CA ARG A 197 9.72 -0.16 -0.63
C ARG A 197 8.49 0.75 -0.69
N CYS A 198 8.22 1.41 -1.82
CA CYS A 198 7.00 2.17 -2.02
C CYS A 198 5.77 1.31 -1.69
N PRO A 199 4.73 1.83 -1.02
CA PRO A 199 3.56 1.05 -0.67
C PRO A 199 2.90 0.34 -1.86
N PHE A 200 2.32 -0.82 -1.63
CA PHE A 200 1.51 -1.47 -2.66
C PHE A 200 0.22 -0.68 -2.89
N PRO A 201 -0.19 -0.45 -4.16
CA PRO A 201 -1.46 0.20 -4.45
C PRO A 201 -2.72 -0.57 -3.98
N ALA A 202 -2.67 -1.91 -3.96
CA ALA A 202 -3.84 -2.73 -3.64
C ALA A 202 -4.38 -2.55 -2.20
N PRO A 203 -3.55 -2.54 -1.15
CA PRO A 203 -3.95 -2.13 0.20
C PRO A 203 -4.77 -0.84 0.25
N PHE A 204 -4.33 0.20 -0.46
CA PHE A 204 -5.04 1.47 -0.51
C PHE A 204 -6.40 1.38 -1.19
N LEU A 205 -6.54 0.49 -2.18
CA LEU A 205 -7.82 0.27 -2.81
C LEU A 205 -8.83 -0.39 -1.85
N ILE A 206 -8.38 -1.28 -0.97
CA ILE A 206 -9.22 -1.81 0.11
C ILE A 206 -9.60 -0.71 1.10
N HIS A 207 -8.65 0.12 1.51
CA HIS A 207 -8.89 1.27 2.39
C HIS A 207 -9.94 2.22 1.78
N GLU A 208 -9.84 2.51 0.49
CA GLU A 208 -10.84 3.31 -0.24
C GLU A 208 -12.24 2.71 -0.14
N MET A 209 -12.40 1.40 -0.30
CA MET A 209 -13.73 0.76 -0.18
C MET A 209 -14.29 0.86 1.24
N ARG A 210 -13.43 0.77 2.25
CA ARG A 210 -13.86 0.97 3.65
C ARG A 210 -14.29 2.41 3.86
N THR A 211 -13.53 3.38 3.34
CA THR A 211 -13.89 4.79 3.38
C THR A 211 -15.22 5.08 2.73
N ARG A 212 -15.46 4.52 1.54
CA ARG A 212 -16.78 4.61 0.87
C ARG A 212 -17.89 3.97 1.70
N GLY A 213 -17.64 2.79 2.28
CA GLY A 213 -18.60 2.10 3.13
C GLY A 213 -18.92 2.82 4.45
N PHE A 214 -17.94 3.53 5.03
CA PHE A 214 -18.12 4.34 6.24
C PHE A 214 -18.85 5.66 5.96
N HIS A 215 -18.84 6.10 4.70
CA HIS A 215 -19.44 7.34 4.23
C HIS A 215 -20.41 7.09 3.06
N PRO A 216 -21.49 6.29 3.23
CA PRO A 216 -22.32 5.80 2.13
C PRO A 216 -23.13 6.89 1.42
N TRP A 217 -23.30 8.06 2.04
CA TRP A 217 -24.01 9.21 1.46
C TRP A 217 -23.07 10.24 0.81
N CYS A 218 -21.76 10.02 0.87
CA CYS A 218 -20.80 10.87 0.19
C CYS A 218 -20.65 10.39 -1.26
N ALA A 219 -20.82 11.31 -2.20
CA ALA A 219 -20.55 11.05 -3.62
C ALA A 219 -19.11 11.45 -3.97
N ASP A 220 -18.56 10.77 -5.00
CA ASP A 220 -17.29 11.15 -5.60
C ASP A 220 -17.30 12.62 -6.02
N ARG A 221 -16.18 13.30 -5.71
CA ARG A 221 -15.97 14.70 -6.08
C ARG A 221 -14.90 14.75 -7.18
N PRO A 222 -15.06 15.62 -8.19
CA PRO A 222 -14.02 15.86 -9.18
C PRO A 222 -12.71 16.26 -8.51
N ILE A 223 -11.63 15.60 -8.92
CA ILE A 223 -10.29 15.95 -8.48
C ILE A 223 -9.70 16.87 -9.57
N PRO A 224 -9.36 18.12 -9.24
CA PRO A 224 -8.57 18.95 -10.15
C PRO A 224 -7.30 18.18 -10.54
N HIS A 225 -6.86 18.26 -11.79
CA HIS A 225 -5.63 17.58 -12.21
C HIS A 225 -4.52 17.84 -11.18
N PRO A 226 -3.91 16.80 -10.57
CA PRO A 226 -2.97 16.96 -9.45
C PRO A 226 -1.72 17.72 -9.88
N GLN A 227 -1.68 19.02 -9.60
CA GLN A 227 -0.58 19.90 -10.03
C GLN A 227 0.61 19.87 -9.06
N SER A 228 0.39 19.61 -7.77
CA SER A 228 1.45 19.69 -6.75
C SER A 228 1.37 18.60 -5.70
N ALA A 229 2.52 18.34 -5.08
CA ALA A 229 2.62 17.51 -3.88
C ALA A 229 1.87 18.14 -2.69
N THR A 230 1.51 17.32 -1.71
CA THR A 230 0.83 17.80 -0.50
C THR A 230 1.68 18.79 0.29
N TYR A 231 3.00 18.65 0.23
CA TYR A 231 4.01 19.61 0.63
C TYR A 231 5.23 19.51 -0.31
N ALA A 232 6.03 20.56 -0.38
CA ALA A 232 7.34 20.51 -1.05
C ALA A 232 8.36 20.00 -0.04
N ARG A 233 9.19 19.05 -0.46
CA ARG A 233 10.37 18.69 0.28
C ARG A 233 11.50 19.58 -0.23
N ASP A 234 12.06 20.41 0.64
CA ASP A 234 13.25 21.17 0.27
C ASP A 234 14.42 20.20 0.29
N ASP A 235 14.92 19.81 -0.89
CA ASP A 235 16.13 19.00 -1.07
C ASP A 235 17.40 19.86 -0.78
N ASN A 236 17.39 20.63 0.31
CA ASN A 236 18.55 21.41 0.74
C ASN A 236 19.45 20.55 1.64
N ASP A 237 20.23 19.68 1.00
CA ASP A 237 21.52 19.24 1.53
C ASP A 237 22.48 20.46 1.55
N GLY A 238 22.37 21.28 2.59
CA GLY A 238 23.18 22.49 2.68
C GLY A 238 22.93 23.34 3.92
N VAL A 239 23.59 22.97 5.02
CA VAL A 239 24.05 23.88 6.11
C VAL A 239 22.96 24.54 6.97
N SER A 240 22.92 24.06 8.23
CA SER A 240 22.58 24.76 9.49
C SER A 240 22.16 26.24 9.40
N GLY A 241 20.96 26.54 9.93
CA GLY A 241 20.61 27.93 10.26
C GLY A 241 19.17 28.19 10.66
N MET A 242 18.92 28.14 11.97
CA MET A 242 17.88 28.86 12.72
C MET A 242 16.39 28.69 12.35
N ALA A 243 15.68 28.10 13.31
CA ALA A 243 14.25 28.26 13.49
C ALA A 243 13.86 29.76 13.52
N ASP A 244 12.85 30.15 12.74
CA ASP A 244 12.11 31.38 12.99
C ASP A 244 10.61 31.08 13.05
N PHE A 245 10.13 30.92 14.28
CA PHE A 245 8.72 30.99 14.64
C PHE A 245 8.27 32.45 14.55
N GLY A 246 7.80 32.87 13.38
CA GLY A 246 7.29 34.22 13.14
C GLY A 246 5.85 34.44 13.63
N GLY A 247 5.61 34.27 14.94
CA GLY A 247 4.38 34.66 15.61
C GLY A 247 4.52 36.01 16.33
N GLY A 248 4.11 37.09 15.66
CA GLY A 248 3.54 38.32 16.26
C GLY A 248 4.47 39.32 16.96
N ARG A 249 4.45 40.57 16.48
CA ARG A 249 4.04 41.74 17.29
C ARG A 249 3.96 43.02 16.47
N ASP A 250 2.86 43.73 16.70
CA ASP A 250 2.62 45.13 16.35
C ASP A 250 3.74 46.05 16.89
N THR A 251 4.10 47.06 16.11
CA THR A 251 4.14 48.50 16.46
C THR A 251 4.89 49.30 15.39
N GLY A 252 4.35 50.46 15.00
CA GLY A 252 5.17 51.49 14.33
C GLY A 252 4.59 52.15 13.08
N VAL A 253 3.44 52.82 13.23
CA VAL A 253 3.09 54.15 12.71
C VAL A 253 3.93 54.70 11.54
N GLY A 254 3.29 54.89 10.39
CA GLY A 254 3.75 55.75 9.29
C GLY A 254 2.56 56.34 8.55
N PHE A 255 2.01 57.44 9.08
CA PHE A 255 1.01 58.27 8.42
C PHE A 255 1.62 58.95 7.17
N GLY A 256 0.92 58.88 6.05
CA GLY A 256 1.20 59.63 4.84
C GLY A 256 0.07 59.42 3.84
N GLY A 257 -0.99 60.21 3.98
CA GLY A 257 -2.14 60.19 3.07
C GLY A 257 -1.81 60.71 1.68
N ASN A 258 -2.64 60.33 0.72
CA ASN A 258 -3.27 61.28 -0.19
C ASN A 258 -4.54 60.66 -0.79
N ASP A 259 -5.55 61.52 -0.83
CA ASP A 259 -6.92 61.31 -1.29
C ASP A 259 -7.01 60.95 -2.77
N GLY A 260 -8.09 60.25 -3.14
CA GLY A 260 -8.60 60.35 -4.51
C GLY A 260 -9.45 59.19 -5.02
N VAL A 261 -10.77 59.40 -4.94
CA VAL A 261 -11.79 58.95 -5.90
C VAL A 261 -12.34 57.52 -5.73
N ALA A 262 -13.55 57.49 -5.17
CA ALA A 262 -14.50 56.40 -5.28
C ALA A 262 -14.88 56.12 -6.75
N THR A 263 -14.79 54.86 -7.17
CA THR A 263 -15.47 54.34 -8.36
C THR A 263 -16.17 53.04 -8.01
N SER A 264 -17.49 53.02 -8.19
CA SER A 264 -18.34 51.84 -8.05
C SER A 264 -17.90 50.73 -9.00
N PRO A 265 -18.10 49.44 -8.64
CA PRO A 265 -17.75 48.32 -9.50
C PRO A 265 -18.74 48.21 -10.66
N THR A 266 -18.30 48.57 -11.86
CA THR A 266 -18.99 48.20 -13.11
C THR A 266 -18.86 46.69 -13.28
N SER A 267 -20.01 46.05 -13.41
CA SER A 267 -20.16 44.62 -13.64
C SER A 267 -19.71 44.27 -15.06
N GLU A 268 -18.44 43.88 -15.22
CA GLU A 268 -18.00 43.18 -16.42
C GLU A 268 -18.39 41.70 -16.31
N PRO A 269 -19.05 41.12 -17.33
CA PRO A 269 -19.29 39.68 -17.38
C PRO A 269 -17.96 38.95 -17.50
N PRO A 270 -17.73 37.84 -16.77
CA PRO A 270 -16.51 37.08 -16.92
C PRO A 270 -16.43 36.51 -18.34
N SER A 271 -15.37 36.88 -19.06
CA SER A 271 -14.96 36.24 -20.31
C SER A 271 -14.93 34.71 -20.15
N PRO A 272 -15.56 33.93 -21.05
CA PRO A 272 -15.52 32.48 -20.99
C PRO A 272 -14.23 31.98 -21.64
N THR A 273 -13.11 32.15 -20.94
CA THR A 273 -11.85 31.51 -21.31
C THR A 273 -11.14 31.00 -20.07
N ALA A 274 -11.83 30.17 -19.28
CA ALA A 274 -11.11 29.24 -18.41
C ALA A 274 -10.57 28.11 -19.31
N PRO A 275 -9.28 27.77 -19.24
CA PRO A 275 -8.74 26.62 -19.96
C PRO A 275 -9.52 25.38 -19.51
N ASN A 276 -9.82 24.50 -20.45
CA ASN A 276 -10.50 23.23 -20.28
C ASN A 276 -9.84 22.43 -19.13
N GLN A 277 -10.32 22.62 -17.90
CA GLN A 277 -9.65 22.07 -16.73
C GLN A 277 -9.97 20.58 -16.71
N GLU A 278 -8.97 19.77 -17.03
CA GLU A 278 -9.12 18.32 -17.02
C GLU A 278 -9.30 17.85 -15.57
N TYR A 279 -10.43 17.22 -15.28
CA TYR A 279 -10.72 16.67 -13.96
C TYR A 279 -10.49 15.16 -13.98
N LEU A 280 -9.87 14.65 -12.92
CA LEU A 280 -9.83 13.21 -12.67
C LEU A 280 -11.11 12.79 -11.94
N VAL A 281 -11.81 11.82 -12.51
CA VAL A 281 -12.94 11.14 -11.86
C VAL A 281 -12.48 9.76 -11.46
N LEU A 282 -12.26 9.56 -10.16
CA LEU A 282 -11.84 8.28 -9.60
C LEU A 282 -13.07 7.51 -9.14
N GLY A 283 -13.66 6.72 -10.03
CA GLY A 283 -14.76 5.82 -9.71
C GLY A 283 -14.33 4.60 -8.89
N ASN A 284 -15.31 3.85 -8.39
CA ASN A 284 -15.09 2.59 -7.70
C ASN A 284 -14.66 1.49 -8.69
N PRO A 285 -13.39 1.02 -8.64
CA PRO A 285 -12.91 0.05 -9.61
C PRO A 285 -13.43 -1.37 -9.35
N PHE A 286 -14.04 -1.67 -8.18
CA PHE A 286 -14.67 -2.97 -7.97
C PHE A 286 -16.00 -3.13 -8.72
N GLN A 287 -16.54 -2.04 -9.27
CA GLN A 287 -17.72 -2.09 -10.15
C GLN A 287 -17.35 -2.45 -11.59
N ASP A 288 -16.06 -2.38 -11.95
CA ASP A 288 -15.54 -2.67 -13.28
C ASP A 288 -14.41 -3.70 -13.18
N GLN A 289 -14.74 -4.95 -13.51
CA GLN A 289 -13.79 -6.06 -13.41
C GLN A 289 -12.60 -5.89 -14.37
N GLU A 290 -12.82 -5.35 -15.57
CA GLU A 290 -11.74 -5.17 -16.55
C GLU A 290 -10.76 -4.10 -16.07
N LEU A 291 -11.27 -3.00 -15.52
CA LEU A 291 -10.45 -1.96 -14.90
C LEU A 291 -9.64 -2.53 -13.72
N LEU A 292 -10.27 -3.31 -12.85
CA LEU A 292 -9.59 -3.90 -11.69
C LEU A 292 -8.48 -4.87 -12.11
N GLU A 293 -8.72 -5.70 -13.13
CA GLU A 293 -7.71 -6.60 -13.69
C GLU A 293 -6.57 -5.84 -14.36
N SER A 294 -6.88 -4.77 -15.10
CA SER A 294 -5.89 -3.87 -15.70
C SER A 294 -4.99 -3.24 -14.65
N MET A 295 -5.58 -2.69 -13.58
CA MET A 295 -4.85 -2.12 -12.44
C MET A 295 -3.93 -3.16 -11.79
N ARG A 296 -4.43 -4.37 -11.55
CA ARG A 296 -3.62 -5.48 -10.99
C ARG A 296 -2.40 -5.78 -11.87
N ARG A 297 -2.57 -5.90 -13.19
CA ARG A 297 -1.47 -6.16 -14.13
C ARG A 297 -0.45 -5.03 -14.11
N GLN A 298 -0.90 -3.78 -14.03
CA GLN A 298 0.00 -2.62 -13.93
C GLN A 298 0.81 -2.62 -12.63
N TRP A 299 0.19 -2.96 -11.50
CA TRP A 299 0.88 -3.02 -10.20
C TRP A 299 1.98 -4.07 -10.16
N GLN A 300 1.80 -5.18 -10.88
CA GLN A 300 2.81 -6.22 -10.99
C GLN A 300 4.08 -5.78 -11.73
N GLN A 301 4.00 -4.67 -12.48
CA GLN A 301 5.15 -4.08 -13.18
C GLN A 301 5.88 -3.01 -12.36
N LEU A 302 5.38 -2.66 -11.15
CA LEU A 302 6.00 -1.63 -10.34
C LEU A 302 7.31 -2.13 -9.70
N PRO A 303 8.31 -1.24 -9.48
CA PRO A 303 9.60 -1.63 -8.89
C PRO A 303 9.47 -2.29 -7.51
N ASN A 304 8.52 -1.82 -6.69
CA ASN A 304 8.24 -2.38 -5.38
C ASN A 304 7.73 -3.83 -5.42
N TRP A 305 7.01 -4.24 -6.47
CA TRP A 305 6.57 -5.61 -6.69
C TRP A 305 7.75 -6.54 -6.88
N ARG A 306 8.67 -6.15 -7.78
CA ARG A 306 9.90 -6.91 -8.03
C ARG A 306 10.76 -7.01 -6.77
N ALA A 307 10.95 -5.88 -6.07
CA ALA A 307 11.73 -5.84 -4.85
C ALA A 307 11.16 -6.77 -3.75
N ALA A 308 9.84 -6.75 -3.54
CA ALA A 308 9.18 -7.68 -2.62
C ALA A 308 9.29 -9.15 -3.08
N THR A 309 9.34 -9.38 -4.39
CA THR A 309 9.60 -10.73 -4.93
C THR A 309 10.98 -11.21 -4.55
N VAL A 310 12.02 -10.40 -4.80
CA VAL A 310 13.42 -10.72 -4.47
C VAL A 310 13.61 -10.87 -2.95
N GLU A 311 13.09 -9.95 -2.15
CA GLU A 311 13.22 -9.95 -0.68
C GLU A 311 12.50 -11.12 -0.01
N GLY A 312 11.42 -11.61 -0.63
CA GLY A 312 10.61 -12.71 -0.10
C GLY A 312 11.05 -14.10 -0.55
N LEU A 313 12.08 -14.22 -1.40
CA LEU A 313 12.65 -15.50 -1.75
C LEU A 313 13.45 -16.08 -0.59
N THR A 314 13.34 -17.40 -0.40
CA THR A 314 14.25 -18.12 0.50
C THR A 314 15.61 -18.28 -0.20
N TRP A 315 16.65 -17.76 0.45
CA TRP A 315 18.04 -17.87 -0.01
C TRP A 315 18.71 -19.16 0.46
N GLU A 316 17.93 -20.20 0.70
CA GLU A 316 18.46 -21.52 1.05
C GLU A 316 19.07 -22.20 -0.18
N GLY A 317 20.18 -22.89 0.04
CA GLY A 317 20.96 -23.57 -1.00
C GLY A 317 22.40 -23.05 -1.10
N THR A 318 23.10 -23.53 -2.12
CA THR A 318 24.48 -23.11 -2.41
C THR A 318 24.53 -21.70 -3.00
N ALA A 319 25.67 -21.03 -2.88
CA ALA A 319 25.89 -19.71 -3.46
C ALA A 319 25.60 -19.68 -4.98
N GLY A 320 25.95 -20.74 -5.72
CA GLY A 320 25.68 -20.86 -7.15
C GLY A 320 24.21 -21.10 -7.50
N GLU A 321 23.41 -21.71 -6.62
CA GLU A 321 21.96 -21.81 -6.78
C GLU A 321 21.28 -20.47 -6.52
N ASN A 322 21.71 -19.75 -5.48
CA ASN A 322 21.21 -18.41 -5.16
C ASN A 322 21.56 -17.40 -6.26
N ALA A 323 22.78 -17.46 -6.81
CA ALA A 323 23.18 -16.63 -7.95
C ALA A 323 22.28 -16.89 -9.17
N ARG A 324 22.01 -18.15 -9.52
CA ARG A 324 21.09 -18.50 -10.62
C ARG A 324 19.67 -18.02 -10.36
N LYS A 325 19.11 -18.27 -9.17
CA LYS A 325 17.79 -17.75 -8.77
C LYS A 325 17.69 -16.23 -8.94
N TYR A 326 18.74 -15.50 -8.54
CA TYR A 326 18.79 -14.05 -8.68
C TYR A 326 18.84 -13.62 -10.15
N VAL A 327 19.71 -14.24 -10.96
CA VAL A 327 19.83 -13.95 -12.40
C VAL A 327 18.52 -14.21 -13.13
N ASP A 328 17.86 -15.33 -12.85
CA ASP A 328 16.58 -15.69 -13.47
C ASP A 328 15.46 -14.69 -13.11
N LEU A 329 15.45 -14.19 -11.87
CA LEU A 329 14.42 -13.25 -11.39
C LEU A 329 14.70 -11.80 -11.81
N VAL A 330 15.98 -11.38 -11.76
CA VAL A 330 16.41 -10.00 -11.96
C VAL A 330 16.84 -9.74 -13.41
N GLY A 331 17.07 -10.78 -14.21
CA GLY A 331 17.42 -10.68 -15.62
C GLY A 331 18.80 -10.05 -15.87
N VAL A 332 19.66 -10.02 -14.85
CA VAL A 332 21.04 -9.50 -14.96
C VAL A 332 21.95 -10.70 -15.10
N GLN A 333 22.52 -10.92 -16.29
CA GLN A 333 23.57 -11.94 -16.42
C GLN A 333 24.77 -11.54 -15.57
N PRO A 334 25.39 -12.47 -14.82
CA PRO A 334 26.65 -12.17 -14.17
C PRO A 334 27.67 -11.81 -15.25
N ALA A 335 28.41 -10.72 -15.07
CA ALA A 335 29.54 -10.43 -15.93
C ALA A 335 30.50 -11.62 -15.86
N ASP A 336 30.85 -12.18 -17.02
CA ASP A 336 31.81 -13.26 -17.12
C ASP A 336 33.11 -12.82 -16.43
N VAL A 337 33.41 -13.43 -15.29
CA VAL A 337 34.71 -13.30 -14.62
C VAL A 337 35.64 -14.25 -15.36
N SER A 338 36.30 -13.72 -16.39
CA SER A 338 37.35 -14.38 -17.16
C SER A 338 38.68 -14.40 -16.43
#